data_AF-A0A4P5X7X6-F1
#
_entry.id   AF-A0A4P5X7X6-F1
#
_cell.length_a   1.000
_cell.length_b   1.000
_cell.length_c   1.000
_cell.angle_alpha   90.00
_cell.angle_beta   90.00
_cell.angle_gamma   90.00
#
_symmetry.space_group_name_H-M   'P 1'
#
loop_
_entity.id
_entity.type
_entity.pdbx_description
1 polymer ?
#
loop_
_entity_poly.entity_id
_entity_poly.type
_entity_poly.pdbx_seq_one_letter_code
_entity_poly.pdbx_strand_id
1 'polypeptide(L)'
;MSLPFTSHACRSRLSGRAPCLRGGSGFTLVELMVVATVIAILATLSAAGLAATRQRVRADKTRNTIRKLHEIIVGHHESYLRRRVPFIASATDHRANGLAKLEAVRRLMVYEMPDCWADVAASTAAVSSLAPYLQTGPVLGYPGSRPARITPALEGAECLYMIVSRGGIEPDLMEQFRSDEIGDTNGNGAPEFLDGWGNPIGFIRWAPGFAGSALQKPDAVNFHDPFDPQRNDVPGYALVPLIVSAGPDGLVGINLSTGWLSAPSLAHLVTPLPFYTFGVADSSSEDWKDNITNHDLVTK
;
A
#
# COMPACT_ATOMS: atom_id res chain seq x y z
N MET A 1 -39.76 6.56 59.30
CA MET A 1 -39.48 6.09 60.68
C MET A 1 -38.28 6.84 61.19
N SER A 2 -38.57 7.83 62.01
CA SER A 2 -37.68 8.74 62.72
C SER A 2 -37.59 8.31 64.19
N LEU A 3 -36.58 8.85 64.90
CA LEU A 3 -36.28 8.83 66.36
C LEU A 3 -35.04 7.97 66.75
N PRO A 4 -34.34 8.27 67.87
CA PRO A 4 -33.69 9.54 68.17
C PRO A 4 -32.28 9.38 68.82
N PHE A 5 -31.63 10.52 68.98
CA PHE A 5 -30.46 10.83 69.82
C PHE A 5 -30.53 10.27 71.26
N THR A 6 -29.38 9.81 71.79
CA THR A 6 -29.00 10.03 73.20
C THR A 6 -27.50 10.25 73.33
N SER A 7 -27.15 11.39 73.93
CA SER A 7 -25.79 11.80 74.31
C SER A 7 -25.36 11.16 75.62
N HIS A 8 -24.09 10.73 75.71
CA HIS A 8 -23.36 10.72 76.97
C HIS A 8 -21.99 11.36 76.76
N ALA A 9 -21.77 12.48 77.45
CA ALA A 9 -20.46 13.06 77.68
C ALA A 9 -20.08 12.77 79.15
N CYS A 10 -18.86 12.27 79.41
CA CYS A 10 -18.03 12.76 80.51
C CYS A 10 -16.59 12.19 80.45
N ARG A 11 -15.67 13.08 80.09
CA ARG A 11 -14.29 13.33 80.60
C ARG A 11 -13.25 12.22 80.84
N SER A 12 -12.10 12.53 80.22
CA SER A 12 -10.72 12.60 80.72
C SER A 12 -9.91 11.33 81.00
N ARG A 13 -8.85 11.13 80.20
CA ARG A 13 -7.46 11.35 80.61
C ARG A 13 -6.52 11.30 79.41
N LEU A 14 -5.73 12.36 79.27
CA LEU A 14 -4.52 12.39 78.46
C LEU A 14 -3.51 11.40 79.03
N SER A 15 -3.09 10.43 78.23
CA SER A 15 -1.80 9.77 78.40
C SER A 15 -1.22 9.57 77.01
N GLY A 16 -0.25 10.42 76.69
CA GLY A 16 0.48 10.36 75.44
C GLY A 16 1.31 9.08 75.35
N ARG A 17 1.20 8.40 74.21
CA ARG A 17 2.30 7.68 73.60
C ARG A 17 2.34 8.10 72.14
N ALA A 18 3.24 9.03 71.84
CA ALA A 18 3.62 9.35 70.48
C ALA A 18 4.19 8.08 69.83
N PRO A 19 3.79 7.71 68.60
CA PRO A 19 4.60 6.81 67.79
C PRO A 19 5.94 7.52 67.54
N CYS A 20 7.02 6.88 67.96
CA CYS A 20 8.37 7.27 67.61
C CYS A 20 8.47 7.15 66.08
N LEU A 21 8.35 8.26 65.37
CA LEU A 21 8.80 8.35 63.98
C LEU A 21 10.29 8.00 64.00
N ARG A 22 10.62 6.77 63.60
CA ARG A 22 12.00 6.37 63.32
C ARG A 22 12.58 7.45 62.41
N GLY A 23 13.63 8.11 62.88
CA GLY A 23 14.40 9.05 62.09
C GLY A 23 14.85 8.35 60.83
N GLY A 24 14.30 8.76 59.68
CA GLY A 24 14.82 8.36 58.39
C GLY A 24 16.23 8.89 58.29
N SER A 25 17.19 8.00 58.05
CA SER A 25 18.50 8.39 57.57
C SER A 25 18.31 9.23 56.31
N GLY A 26 18.65 10.53 56.39
CA GLY A 26 18.68 11.38 55.22
C GLY A 26 19.67 10.81 54.21
N PHE A 27 19.21 10.57 52.98
CA PHE A 27 20.06 10.09 51.90
C PHE A 27 21.23 11.05 51.68
N THR A 28 22.43 10.50 51.55
CA THR A 28 23.60 11.32 51.23
C THR A 28 23.51 11.81 49.79
N LEU A 29 24.07 13.00 49.52
CA LEU A 29 24.07 13.58 48.17
C LEU A 29 24.71 12.64 47.14
N VAL A 30 25.71 11.86 47.57
CA VAL A 30 26.39 10.83 46.77
C VAL A 30 25.46 9.67 46.41
N GLU A 31 24.65 9.20 47.36
CA GLU A 31 23.73 8.07 47.15
C GLU A 31 22.64 8.43 46.13
N LEU A 32 22.08 9.64 46.23
CA LEU A 32 21.15 10.15 45.21
C LEU A 32 21.82 10.32 43.84
N MET A 33 23.10 10.73 43.81
CA MET A 33 23.82 10.89 42.54
C MET A 33 24.09 9.53 41.87
N VAL A 34 24.47 8.49 42.63
CA VAL A 34 24.68 7.13 42.11
C VAL A 34 23.37 6.53 41.60
N VAL A 35 22.26 6.73 42.32
CA VAL A 35 20.95 6.23 41.85
C VAL A 35 20.54 6.92 40.55
N ALA A 36 20.70 8.25 40.46
CA ALA A 36 20.38 8.99 39.25
C ALA A 36 21.23 8.54 38.05
N THR A 37 22.53 8.25 38.24
CA THR A 37 23.39 7.75 37.16
C THR A 37 23.03 6.33 36.73
N VAL A 38 22.74 5.42 37.66
CA VAL A 38 22.28 4.06 37.34
C VAL A 38 20.95 4.10 36.59
N ILE A 39 19.98 4.92 37.02
CA ILE A 39 18.70 5.09 36.31
C ILE A 39 18.93 5.68 34.91
N ALA A 40 19.81 6.66 34.74
CA ALA A 40 20.12 7.23 33.43
C ALA A 40 20.74 6.19 32.47
N ILE A 41 21.65 5.35 32.95
CA ILE A 41 22.25 4.27 32.15
C ILE A 41 21.19 3.23 31.75
N LEU A 42 20.35 2.80 32.70
CA LEU A 42 19.29 1.84 32.41
C LEU A 42 18.23 2.41 31.45
N ALA A 43 17.86 3.68 31.62
CA ALA A 43 16.88 4.35 30.77
C ALA A 43 17.38 4.48 29.32
N THR A 44 18.65 4.84 29.12
CA THR A 44 19.25 4.98 27.78
C THR A 44 19.33 3.64 27.05
N LEU A 45 19.77 2.58 27.72
CA LEU A 45 19.80 1.22 27.14
C LEU A 45 18.39 0.70 26.81
N SER A 46 17.41 0.96 27.68
CA SER A 46 16.02 0.54 27.47
C SER A 46 15.35 1.28 26.30
N ALA A 47 15.62 2.59 26.16
CA ALA A 47 15.08 3.40 25.07
C ALA A 47 15.57 2.94 23.69
N ALA A 48 16.84 2.58 23.56
CA ALA A 48 17.41 2.07 22.30
C ALA A 48 16.77 0.74 21.87
N GLY A 49 16.54 -0.19 22.81
CA GLY A 49 15.83 -1.44 22.52
C GLY A 49 14.39 -1.23 22.07
N LEU A 50 13.69 -0.26 22.66
CA LEU A 50 12.30 0.06 22.29
C LEU A 50 12.20 0.69 20.89
N ALA A 51 13.17 1.51 20.49
CA ALA A 51 13.19 2.13 19.16
C ALA A 51 13.33 1.07 18.05
N ALA A 52 14.27 0.13 18.21
CA ALA A 52 14.50 -0.94 17.23
C ALA A 52 13.31 -1.90 17.11
N THR A 53 12.64 -2.21 18.23
CA THR A 53 11.44 -3.07 18.22
C THR A 53 10.25 -2.38 17.55
N ARG A 54 10.04 -1.08 17.78
CA ARG A 54 9.00 -0.32 17.06
C ARG A 54 9.20 -0.35 15.55
N GLN A 55 10.44 -0.23 15.08
CA GLN A 55 10.73 -0.26 13.65
C GLN A 55 10.39 -1.62 13.03
N ARG A 56 10.68 -2.72 13.74
CA ARG A 56 10.29 -4.07 13.30
C ARG A 56 8.77 -4.22 13.27
N VAL A 57 8.07 -3.76 14.30
CA VAL A 57 6.60 -3.81 14.36
C VAL A 57 5.97 -3.03 13.20
N ARG A 58 6.51 -1.86 12.86
CA ARG A 58 6.04 -1.08 11.71
C ARG A 58 6.26 -1.83 10.40
N ALA A 59 7.46 -2.35 10.18
CA ALA A 59 7.78 -3.15 9.01
C ALA A 59 6.87 -4.39 8.89
N ASP A 60 6.62 -5.11 9.99
CA ASP A 60 5.76 -6.28 10.00
C ASP A 60 4.29 -5.92 9.75
N LYS A 61 3.82 -4.78 10.29
CA LYS A 61 2.50 -4.22 9.94
C LYS A 61 2.43 -3.97 8.43
N THR A 62 3.40 -3.25 7.87
CA THR A 62 3.48 -2.98 6.42
C THR A 62 3.47 -4.25 5.58
N ARG A 63 4.26 -5.27 5.95
CA ARG A 63 4.28 -6.56 5.24
C ARG A 63 2.92 -7.23 5.26
N ASN A 64 2.21 -7.17 6.38
CA ASN A 64 0.86 -7.73 6.48
C ASN A 64 -0.13 -6.95 5.61
N THR A 65 -0.10 -5.62 5.63
CA THR A 65 -0.95 -4.79 4.75
C THR A 65 -0.68 -5.09 3.28
N ILE A 66 0.59 -5.12 2.87
CA ILE A 66 0.99 -5.46 1.49
C ILE A 66 0.59 -6.89 1.12
N ARG A 67 0.65 -7.86 2.05
CA ARG A 67 0.20 -9.23 1.79
C ARG A 67 -1.30 -9.30 1.50
N LYS A 68 -2.14 -8.61 2.29
CA LYS A 68 -3.58 -8.51 2.03
C LYS A 68 -3.84 -7.89 0.65
N LEU A 69 -3.18 -6.77 0.36
CA LEU A 69 -3.30 -6.09 -0.92
C LEU A 69 -2.83 -6.97 -2.09
N HIS A 70 -1.75 -7.72 -1.90
CA HIS A 70 -1.23 -8.67 -2.89
C HIS A 70 -2.26 -9.75 -3.23
N GLU A 71 -2.85 -10.39 -2.21
CA GLU A 71 -3.86 -11.43 -2.41
C GLU A 71 -5.06 -10.90 -3.23
N ILE A 72 -5.53 -9.70 -2.91
CA ILE A 72 -6.65 -9.04 -3.60
C ILE A 72 -6.26 -8.67 -5.04
N ILE A 73 -5.16 -7.92 -5.21
CA ILE A 73 -4.79 -7.31 -6.48
C ILE A 73 -4.25 -8.33 -7.47
N VAL A 74 -3.41 -9.27 -7.02
CA VAL A 74 -2.88 -10.31 -7.91
C VAL A 74 -3.98 -11.30 -8.25
N GLY A 75 -4.85 -11.67 -7.31
CA GLY A 75 -6.03 -12.48 -7.60
C GLY A 75 -6.93 -11.82 -8.65
N HIS A 76 -7.16 -10.50 -8.53
CA HIS A 76 -7.91 -9.75 -9.52
C HIS A 76 -7.20 -9.68 -10.88
N HIS A 77 -5.88 -9.44 -10.91
CA HIS A 77 -5.06 -9.43 -12.13
C HIS A 77 -5.07 -10.80 -12.86
N GLU A 78 -5.02 -11.90 -12.12
CA GLU A 78 -5.09 -13.24 -12.71
C GLU A 78 -6.49 -13.57 -13.27
N SER A 79 -7.55 -12.94 -12.74
CA SER A 79 -8.92 -13.15 -13.24
C SER A 79 -9.06 -12.78 -14.72
N TYR A 80 -8.25 -11.84 -15.22
CA TYR A 80 -8.25 -11.42 -16.62
C TYR A 80 -7.78 -12.52 -17.58
N LEU A 81 -7.02 -13.52 -17.12
CA LEU A 81 -6.59 -14.65 -17.96
C LEU A 81 -7.78 -15.42 -18.52
N ARG A 82 -8.89 -15.41 -17.78
CA ARG A 82 -10.13 -16.11 -18.12
C ARG A 82 -11.18 -15.17 -18.70
N ARG A 83 -10.91 -13.87 -18.71
CA ARG A 83 -11.88 -12.87 -19.16
C ARG A 83 -12.01 -12.88 -20.67
N ARG A 84 -13.25 -12.83 -21.14
CA ARG A 84 -13.56 -12.72 -22.56
C ARG A 84 -13.64 -11.25 -22.93
N VAL A 85 -12.89 -10.85 -23.95
CA VAL A 85 -12.97 -9.52 -24.53
C VAL A 85 -13.34 -9.62 -26.01
N PRO A 86 -14.28 -8.79 -26.48
CA PRO A 86 -14.56 -8.71 -27.91
C PRO A 86 -13.42 -7.97 -28.61
N PHE A 87 -13.07 -8.44 -29.80
CA PHE A 87 -12.13 -7.79 -30.70
C PHE A 87 -12.62 -7.97 -32.14
N ILE A 88 -12.20 -7.08 -33.02
CA ILE A 88 -12.50 -7.21 -34.45
C ILE A 88 -11.55 -8.25 -35.02
N ALA A 89 -12.08 -9.42 -35.39
CA ALA A 89 -11.29 -10.50 -35.95
C ALA A 89 -11.04 -10.28 -37.45
N SER A 90 -9.79 -10.41 -37.87
CA SER A 90 -9.38 -10.65 -39.24
C SER A 90 -9.71 -12.07 -39.66
N ALA A 91 -10.34 -12.23 -40.82
CA ALA A 91 -10.66 -13.54 -41.39
C ALA A 91 -9.43 -14.30 -41.89
N THR A 92 -8.35 -13.57 -42.23
CA THR A 92 -7.17 -14.13 -42.91
C THR A 92 -5.90 -14.10 -42.05
N ASP A 93 -5.86 -13.26 -41.02
CA ASP A 93 -4.67 -13.10 -40.17
C ASP A 93 -4.96 -13.47 -38.71
N HIS A 94 -4.66 -14.74 -38.38
CA HIS A 94 -4.82 -15.26 -37.03
C HIS A 94 -3.84 -14.65 -36.02
N ARG A 95 -2.65 -14.21 -36.47
CA ARG A 95 -1.66 -13.55 -35.60
C ARG A 95 -2.16 -12.16 -35.19
N ALA A 96 -2.72 -11.41 -36.15
CA ALA A 96 -3.37 -10.13 -35.84
C ALA A 96 -4.52 -10.28 -34.86
N ASN A 97 -5.28 -11.39 -34.92
CA ASN A 97 -6.36 -11.66 -33.97
C ASN A 97 -5.85 -11.87 -32.53
N GLY A 98 -4.75 -12.59 -32.36
CA GLY A 98 -4.12 -12.78 -31.05
C GLY A 98 -3.66 -11.46 -30.44
N LEU A 99 -3.01 -10.60 -31.24
CA LEU A 99 -2.57 -9.26 -30.81
C LEU A 99 -3.75 -8.34 -30.49
N ALA A 100 -4.79 -8.32 -31.33
CA ALA A 100 -5.97 -7.50 -31.10
C ALA A 100 -6.72 -7.90 -29.82
N LYS A 101 -6.77 -9.22 -29.54
CA LYS A 101 -7.30 -9.73 -28.28
C LYS A 101 -6.44 -9.31 -27.09
N LEU A 102 -5.12 -9.47 -27.18
CA LEU A 102 -4.17 -9.08 -26.14
C LEU A 102 -4.30 -7.59 -25.80
N GLU A 103 -4.34 -6.72 -26.81
CA GLU A 103 -4.53 -5.28 -26.65
C GLU A 103 -5.89 -4.98 -26.00
N ALA A 104 -6.97 -5.66 -26.40
CA ALA A 104 -8.28 -5.48 -25.78
C ALA A 104 -8.31 -5.89 -24.30
N VAL A 105 -7.63 -6.98 -23.92
CA VAL A 105 -7.47 -7.39 -22.51
C VAL A 105 -6.66 -6.35 -21.74
N ARG A 106 -5.51 -5.92 -22.28
CA ARG A 106 -4.65 -4.92 -21.64
C ARG A 106 -5.40 -3.60 -21.46
N ARG A 107 -6.11 -3.10 -22.47
CA ARG A 107 -6.95 -1.90 -22.36
C ARG A 107 -8.04 -2.06 -21.30
N LEU A 108 -8.69 -3.23 -21.22
CA LEU A 108 -9.66 -3.49 -20.15
C LEU A 108 -8.99 -3.38 -18.77
N MET A 109 -7.80 -3.95 -18.57
CA MET A 109 -7.05 -3.82 -17.33
C MET A 109 -6.68 -2.38 -17.01
N VAL A 110 -6.36 -1.54 -18.01
CA VAL A 110 -6.08 -0.11 -17.79
C VAL A 110 -7.28 0.59 -17.14
N TYR A 111 -8.49 0.33 -17.64
CA TYR A 111 -9.69 0.95 -17.11
C TYR A 111 -10.15 0.35 -15.77
N GLU A 112 -10.03 -0.97 -15.59
CA GLU A 112 -10.49 -1.65 -14.36
C GLU A 112 -9.47 -1.58 -13.21
N MET A 113 -8.17 -1.52 -13.52
CA MET A 113 -7.06 -1.40 -12.56
C MET A 113 -6.15 -0.20 -12.87
N PRO A 114 -6.65 1.04 -12.84
CA PRO A 114 -5.86 2.23 -13.12
C PRO A 114 -4.66 2.36 -12.16
N ASP A 115 -3.51 2.82 -12.64
CA ASP A 115 -2.34 3.13 -11.79
C ASP A 115 -2.06 4.63 -11.68
N CYS A 116 -2.92 5.44 -12.30
CA CYS A 116 -2.88 6.89 -12.29
C CYS A 116 -4.26 7.45 -12.66
N TRP A 117 -4.50 8.73 -12.39
CA TRP A 117 -5.79 9.36 -12.70
C TRP A 117 -5.99 9.62 -14.18
N ALA A 118 -4.93 9.62 -15.00
CA ALA A 118 -5.08 9.69 -16.45
C ALA A 118 -5.77 8.45 -17.04
N ASP A 119 -5.69 7.30 -16.35
CA ASP A 119 -6.36 6.05 -16.75
C ASP A 119 -7.86 6.03 -16.38
N VAL A 120 -8.29 6.90 -15.48
CA VAL A 120 -9.69 7.01 -15.06
C VAL A 120 -10.41 8.01 -15.95
N ALA A 121 -11.54 7.62 -16.53
CA ALA A 121 -12.38 8.52 -17.31
C ALA A 121 -12.78 9.76 -16.49
N ALA A 122 -12.77 10.94 -17.12
CA ALA A 122 -13.04 12.20 -16.43
C ALA A 122 -14.48 12.35 -15.91
N SER A 123 -15.42 11.56 -16.40
CA SER A 123 -16.83 11.55 -15.96
C SER A 123 -17.53 10.25 -16.36
N THR A 124 -18.66 9.94 -15.74
CA THR A 124 -19.52 8.81 -16.16
C THR A 124 -19.97 8.95 -17.62
N ALA A 125 -20.20 10.17 -18.11
CA ALA A 125 -20.53 10.41 -19.51
C ALA A 125 -19.37 10.04 -20.46
N ALA A 126 -18.12 10.27 -20.03
CA ALA A 126 -16.94 9.84 -20.78
C ALA A 126 -16.76 8.32 -20.76
N VAL A 127 -17.29 7.61 -19.77
CA VAL A 127 -17.33 6.14 -19.80
C VAL A 127 -18.31 5.65 -20.86
N SER A 128 -19.47 6.29 -20.99
CA SER A 128 -20.48 5.91 -21.98
C SER A 128 -20.03 6.02 -23.45
N SER A 129 -18.96 6.79 -23.73
CA SER A 129 -18.35 6.86 -25.08
C SER A 129 -17.29 5.79 -25.34
N LEU A 130 -16.90 5.02 -24.32
CA LEU A 130 -15.98 3.89 -24.48
C LEU A 130 -16.68 2.73 -25.20
N ALA A 131 -15.89 1.79 -25.71
CA ALA A 131 -16.43 0.55 -26.24
C ALA A 131 -17.23 -0.20 -25.15
N PRO A 132 -18.37 -0.86 -25.47
CA PRO A 132 -19.26 -1.45 -24.46
C PRO A 132 -18.57 -2.42 -23.49
N TYR A 133 -17.54 -3.14 -23.93
CA TYR A 133 -16.81 -4.08 -23.06
C TYR A 133 -15.92 -3.40 -22.01
N LEU A 134 -15.65 -2.10 -22.16
CA LEU A 134 -14.91 -1.27 -21.21
C LEU A 134 -15.84 -0.56 -20.22
N GLN A 135 -17.16 -0.56 -20.46
CA GLN A 135 -18.16 0.09 -19.60
C GLN A 135 -18.57 -0.81 -18.43
N THR A 136 -17.59 -1.29 -17.67
CA THR A 136 -17.85 -2.23 -16.57
C THR A 136 -18.31 -1.48 -15.31
N GLY A 137 -18.94 -2.19 -14.37
CA GLY A 137 -19.44 -1.59 -13.12
C GLY A 137 -18.41 -0.74 -12.39
N PRO A 138 -17.17 -1.24 -12.17
CA PRO A 138 -16.08 -0.46 -11.59
C PRO A 138 -15.75 0.82 -12.37
N VAL A 139 -15.59 0.71 -13.69
CA VAL A 139 -15.21 1.82 -14.58
C VAL A 139 -16.25 2.94 -14.55
N LEU A 140 -17.53 2.60 -14.43
CA LEU A 140 -18.62 3.57 -14.27
C LEU A 140 -18.58 4.29 -12.92
N GLY A 141 -18.07 3.64 -11.87
CA GLY A 141 -18.02 4.16 -10.50
C GLY A 141 -16.78 5.01 -10.19
N TYR A 142 -15.64 4.74 -10.85
CA TYR A 142 -14.37 5.43 -10.60
C TYR A 142 -14.39 6.95 -10.83
N PRO A 143 -15.08 7.52 -11.85
CA PRO A 143 -15.11 8.96 -12.03
C PRO A 143 -15.65 9.73 -10.81
N GLY A 144 -16.51 9.11 -10.00
CA GLY A 144 -17.03 9.70 -8.76
C GLY A 144 -16.05 9.68 -7.58
N SER A 145 -14.90 9.03 -7.71
CA SER A 145 -13.81 9.02 -6.73
C SER A 145 -12.66 9.95 -7.10
N ARG A 146 -12.71 10.59 -8.27
CA ARG A 146 -11.61 11.41 -8.75
C ARG A 146 -11.41 12.63 -7.84
N PRO A 147 -10.21 12.86 -7.29
CA PRO A 147 -9.95 13.99 -6.41
C PRO A 147 -9.98 15.31 -7.18
N ALA A 148 -10.26 16.40 -6.46
CA ALA A 148 -10.24 17.74 -7.04
C ALA A 148 -8.83 18.21 -7.40
N ARG A 149 -7.80 17.69 -6.71
CA ARG A 149 -6.38 17.98 -6.93
C ARG A 149 -5.63 16.68 -7.07
N ILE A 150 -5.05 16.47 -8.25
CA ILE A 150 -4.24 15.30 -8.55
C ILE A 150 -2.79 15.58 -8.16
N THR A 151 -2.20 14.67 -7.38
CA THR A 151 -0.80 14.74 -6.95
C THR A 151 -0.03 13.59 -7.61
N PRO A 152 0.82 13.85 -8.62
CA PRO A 152 1.49 12.80 -9.41
C PRO A 152 2.20 11.72 -8.59
N ALA A 153 2.81 12.10 -7.46
CA ALA A 153 3.53 11.17 -6.59
C ALA A 153 2.61 10.18 -5.83
N LEU A 154 1.31 10.46 -5.75
CA LEU A 154 0.34 9.70 -4.95
C LEU A 154 -0.73 9.00 -5.80
N GLU A 155 -0.80 9.27 -7.11
CA GLU A 155 -1.90 8.77 -7.95
C GLU A 155 -2.02 7.24 -7.92
N GLY A 156 -0.90 6.52 -7.94
CA GLY A 156 -0.91 5.06 -7.84
C GLY A 156 -1.48 4.58 -6.52
N ALA A 157 -1.11 5.21 -5.40
CA ALA A 157 -1.61 4.86 -4.07
C ALA A 157 -3.11 5.16 -3.92
N GLU A 158 -3.57 6.31 -4.44
CA GLU A 158 -4.98 6.70 -4.47
C GLU A 158 -5.80 5.74 -5.36
N CYS A 159 -5.26 5.37 -6.53
CA CYS A 159 -5.91 4.43 -7.43
C CYS A 159 -5.98 3.02 -6.82
N LEU A 160 -4.96 2.57 -6.09
CA LEU A 160 -4.98 1.30 -5.37
C LEU A 160 -6.14 1.23 -4.39
N TYR A 161 -6.33 2.28 -3.58
CA TYR A 161 -7.47 2.36 -2.68
C TYR A 161 -8.80 2.31 -3.44
N MET A 162 -8.91 3.06 -4.53
CA MET A 162 -10.11 3.09 -5.36
C MET A 162 -10.44 1.70 -5.95
N ILE A 163 -9.43 0.96 -6.43
CA ILE A 163 -9.60 -0.41 -6.96
C ILE A 163 -10.12 -1.34 -5.86
N VAL A 164 -9.53 -1.32 -4.67
CA VAL A 164 -9.95 -2.23 -3.60
C VAL A 164 -11.34 -1.86 -3.06
N SER A 165 -11.64 -0.57 -2.93
CA SER A 165 -12.89 -0.09 -2.34
C SER A 165 -14.09 -0.07 -3.31
N ARG A 166 -13.84 0.11 -4.62
CA ARG A 166 -14.90 0.28 -5.63
C ARG A 166 -14.73 -0.61 -6.87
N GLY A 167 -13.68 -1.42 -6.93
CA GLY A 167 -13.37 -2.29 -8.06
C GLY A 167 -14.29 -3.51 -8.21
N GLY A 168 -15.24 -3.71 -7.28
CA GLY A 168 -16.22 -4.80 -7.36
C GLY A 168 -15.61 -6.19 -7.37
N ILE A 169 -14.39 -6.35 -6.83
CA ILE A 169 -13.63 -7.60 -6.82
C ILE A 169 -14.32 -8.62 -5.90
N GLU A 170 -14.59 -8.22 -4.66
CA GLU A 170 -15.30 -9.03 -3.67
C GLU A 170 -16.05 -8.08 -2.71
N PRO A 171 -17.25 -8.45 -2.23
CA PRO A 171 -17.89 -7.70 -1.15
C PRO A 171 -17.02 -7.74 0.12
N ASP A 172 -17.09 -6.69 0.93
CA ASP A 172 -16.51 -6.64 2.28
C ASP A 172 -14.96 -6.67 2.37
N LEU A 173 -14.23 -6.52 1.26
CA LEU A 173 -12.76 -6.42 1.28
C LEU A 173 -12.22 -5.35 2.23
N MET A 174 -12.95 -4.24 2.34
CA MET A 174 -12.55 -3.13 3.21
C MET A 174 -12.56 -3.49 4.70
N GLU A 175 -13.32 -4.51 5.12
CA GLU A 175 -13.36 -4.96 6.53
C GLU A 175 -12.05 -5.63 6.97
N GLN A 176 -11.24 -6.09 6.02
CA GLN A 176 -9.93 -6.70 6.30
C GLN A 176 -8.88 -5.66 6.73
N PHE A 177 -9.13 -4.38 6.45
CA PHE A 177 -8.22 -3.30 6.74
C PHE A 177 -8.62 -2.57 8.02
N ARG A 178 -7.61 -2.26 8.84
CA ARG A 178 -7.82 -1.46 10.05
C ARG A 178 -7.95 0.00 9.67
N SER A 179 -8.62 0.78 10.52
CA SER A 179 -8.75 2.23 10.33
C SER A 179 -7.42 2.98 10.28
N ASP A 180 -6.35 2.41 10.85
CA ASP A 180 -4.99 2.97 10.82
C ASP A 180 -4.14 2.47 9.64
N GLU A 181 -4.72 1.66 8.74
CA GLU A 181 -4.13 1.27 7.45
C GLU A 181 -4.70 2.10 6.30
N ILE A 182 -5.60 3.06 6.58
CA ILE A 182 -6.31 3.87 5.58
C ILE A 182 -6.28 5.33 6.03
N GLY A 183 -5.98 6.26 5.13
CA GLY A 183 -6.06 7.69 5.41
C GLY A 183 -5.93 8.53 4.15
N ASP A 184 -6.31 9.79 4.21
CA ASP A 184 -6.09 10.77 3.14
C ASP A 184 -4.92 11.67 3.56
N THR A 185 -3.74 11.39 3.02
CA THR A 185 -2.47 11.99 3.49
C THR A 185 -2.32 13.42 3.02
N ASN A 186 -2.90 13.76 1.86
CA ASN A 186 -2.77 15.07 1.22
C ASN A 186 -4.05 15.93 1.34
N GLY A 187 -5.14 15.38 1.87
CA GLY A 187 -6.41 16.07 2.12
C GLY A 187 -7.21 16.38 0.86
N ASN A 188 -7.00 15.64 -0.25
CA ASN A 188 -7.64 15.90 -1.54
C ASN A 188 -8.95 15.13 -1.76
N GLY A 189 -9.37 14.32 -0.77
CA GLY A 189 -10.56 13.48 -0.83
C GLY A 189 -10.36 12.11 -1.49
N ALA A 190 -9.12 11.76 -1.86
CA ALA A 190 -8.74 10.43 -2.33
C ALA A 190 -7.86 9.75 -1.27
N PRO A 191 -8.43 8.87 -0.42
CA PRO A 191 -7.66 8.16 0.58
C PRO A 191 -6.71 7.13 -0.05
N GLU A 192 -5.65 6.81 0.67
CA GLU A 192 -4.64 5.82 0.34
C GLU A 192 -4.58 4.73 1.42
N PHE A 193 -4.00 3.57 1.06
CA PHE A 193 -3.53 2.63 2.07
C PHE A 193 -2.20 3.11 2.65
N LEU A 194 -2.09 3.06 3.97
CA LEU A 194 -0.92 3.54 4.70
C LEU A 194 -0.11 2.39 5.29
N ASP A 195 1.19 2.54 5.25
CA ASP A 195 2.13 1.61 5.86
C ASP A 195 2.28 1.81 7.38
N GLY A 196 3.20 1.07 8.01
CA GLY A 196 3.47 1.18 9.45
C GLY A 196 4.06 2.53 9.90
N TRP A 197 4.54 3.37 8.98
CA TRP A 197 5.04 4.71 9.23
C TRP A 197 4.01 5.79 8.91
N GLY A 198 2.90 5.42 8.26
CA GLY A 198 1.87 6.34 7.81
C GLY A 198 2.12 6.88 6.40
N ASN A 199 3.07 6.30 5.65
CA ASN A 199 3.32 6.67 4.27
C ASN A 199 2.36 5.92 3.34
N PRO A 200 1.90 6.55 2.23
CA PRO A 200 1.08 5.88 1.23
C PRO A 200 1.79 4.69 0.57
N ILE A 201 1.06 3.59 0.41
CA ILE A 201 1.53 2.40 -0.32
C ILE A 201 1.29 2.64 -1.82
N GLY A 202 2.38 2.67 -2.58
CA GLY A 202 2.36 2.85 -4.02
C GLY A 202 1.90 1.60 -4.77
N PHE A 203 1.40 1.84 -5.98
CA PHE A 203 0.92 0.80 -6.89
C PHE A 203 1.33 1.11 -8.33
N ILE A 204 1.81 0.08 -9.02
CA ILE A 204 2.05 0.09 -10.45
C ILE A 204 1.36 -1.15 -11.02
N ARG A 205 0.43 -0.95 -11.96
CA ARG A 205 -0.29 -2.06 -12.60
C ARG A 205 0.68 -3.00 -13.33
N TRP A 206 1.63 -2.42 -14.05
CA TRP A 206 2.65 -3.13 -14.81
C TRP A 206 4.02 -2.47 -14.59
N ALA A 207 4.94 -3.21 -13.98
CA ALA A 207 6.25 -2.70 -13.60
C ALA A 207 7.39 -3.36 -14.41
N PRO A 208 7.47 -3.20 -15.74
CA PRO A 208 8.47 -3.88 -16.59
C PRO A 208 9.93 -3.60 -16.18
N GLY A 209 10.16 -2.49 -15.50
CA GLY A 209 11.45 -2.10 -14.96
C GLY A 209 11.90 -2.89 -13.73
N PHE A 210 10.97 -3.58 -13.09
CA PHE A 210 11.21 -4.26 -11.83
C PHE A 210 11.85 -5.65 -12.09
N ALA A 211 13.15 -5.64 -12.34
CA ALA A 211 13.92 -6.82 -12.77
C ALA A 211 14.48 -7.69 -11.62
N GLY A 212 14.44 -7.21 -10.38
CA GLY A 212 14.99 -7.90 -9.19
C GLY A 212 14.06 -8.94 -8.55
N SER A 213 12.93 -9.27 -9.17
CA SER A 213 11.89 -10.10 -8.58
C SER A 213 12.04 -11.60 -8.88
N ALA A 214 11.63 -12.45 -7.94
CA ALA A 214 11.43 -13.87 -8.21
C ALA A 214 10.12 -14.17 -8.98
N LEU A 215 9.10 -13.31 -8.85
CA LEU A 215 7.79 -13.46 -9.50
C LEU A 215 7.81 -12.98 -10.95
N GLN A 216 8.53 -11.88 -11.19
CA GLN A 216 8.63 -11.24 -12.48
C GLN A 216 10.05 -11.34 -13.00
N LYS A 217 10.23 -12.02 -14.13
CA LYS A 217 11.52 -12.18 -14.79
C LYS A 217 11.44 -11.56 -16.19
N PRO A 218 12.31 -10.60 -16.54
CA PRO A 218 12.32 -9.97 -17.86
C PRO A 218 12.92 -10.92 -18.92
N ASP A 219 12.25 -12.05 -19.14
CA ASP A 219 12.67 -13.12 -20.04
C ASP A 219 11.46 -13.60 -20.84
N ALA A 220 11.28 -13.02 -22.03
CA ALA A 220 10.18 -13.35 -22.94
C ALA A 220 10.24 -14.78 -23.50
N VAL A 221 11.40 -15.45 -23.42
CA VAL A 221 11.58 -16.81 -23.96
C VAL A 221 11.07 -17.85 -22.97
N ASN A 222 11.52 -17.77 -21.72
CA ASN A 222 11.17 -18.76 -20.69
C ASN A 222 9.99 -18.32 -19.81
N PHE A 223 9.75 -17.02 -19.67
CA PHE A 223 8.71 -16.42 -18.83
C PHE A 223 7.79 -15.51 -19.67
N HIS A 224 7.29 -16.05 -20.78
CA HIS A 224 6.43 -15.33 -21.72
C HIS A 224 5.13 -14.83 -21.06
N ASP A 225 4.55 -13.75 -21.60
CA ASP A 225 3.29 -13.17 -21.12
C ASP A 225 2.15 -14.21 -21.14
N PRO A 226 1.53 -14.56 -19.99
CA PRO A 226 0.43 -15.51 -19.95
C PRO A 226 -0.84 -15.00 -20.65
N PHE A 227 -0.98 -13.69 -20.89
CA PHE A 227 -2.09 -13.13 -21.67
C PHE A 227 -1.91 -13.33 -23.18
N ASP A 228 -0.72 -13.71 -23.65
CA ASP A 228 -0.41 -14.03 -25.03
C ASP A 228 0.03 -15.50 -25.23
N PRO A 229 -0.89 -16.46 -25.12
CA PRO A 229 -0.55 -17.89 -25.24
C PRO A 229 0.00 -18.26 -26.63
N GLN A 230 -0.20 -17.41 -27.64
CA GLN A 230 0.27 -17.62 -29.00
C GLN A 230 1.67 -17.04 -29.26
N ARG A 231 2.27 -16.33 -28.29
CA ARG A 231 3.59 -15.71 -28.44
C ARG A 231 3.69 -14.77 -29.63
N ASN A 232 2.63 -13.99 -29.86
CA ASN A 232 2.59 -13.00 -30.92
C ASN A 232 3.39 -11.74 -30.57
N ASP A 233 3.32 -11.29 -29.32
CA ASP A 233 4.09 -10.19 -28.73
C ASP A 233 5.47 -10.70 -28.31
N VAL A 234 6.38 -10.79 -29.27
CA VAL A 234 7.73 -11.38 -29.10
C VAL A 234 8.51 -10.83 -27.89
N PRO A 235 8.53 -9.50 -27.59
CA PRO A 235 9.21 -8.98 -26.40
C PRO A 235 8.42 -9.17 -25.10
N GLY A 236 7.17 -9.63 -25.17
CA GLY A 236 6.27 -9.81 -24.03
C GLY A 236 6.75 -10.88 -23.05
N TYR A 237 6.76 -10.53 -21.77
CA TYR A 237 7.00 -11.45 -20.66
C TYR A 237 5.94 -11.24 -19.57
N ALA A 238 5.86 -12.19 -18.65
CA ALA A 238 4.90 -12.13 -17.55
C ALA A 238 5.15 -10.91 -16.66
N LEU A 239 4.20 -9.97 -16.67
CA LEU A 239 4.20 -8.81 -15.79
C LEU A 239 3.30 -9.06 -14.59
N VAL A 240 3.75 -8.63 -13.42
CA VAL A 240 3.01 -8.73 -12.15
C VAL A 240 2.85 -7.33 -11.57
N PRO A 241 1.66 -6.98 -11.04
CA PRO A 241 1.48 -5.68 -10.39
C PRO A 241 2.44 -5.51 -9.20
N LEU A 242 3.04 -4.32 -9.12
CA LEU A 242 3.94 -3.95 -8.03
C LEU A 242 3.18 -3.13 -7.00
N ILE A 243 3.22 -3.59 -5.76
CA ILE A 243 2.74 -2.90 -4.57
C ILE A 243 3.96 -2.64 -3.71
N VAL A 244 4.22 -1.37 -3.39
CA VAL A 244 5.46 -0.94 -2.75
C VAL A 244 5.18 0.05 -1.63
N SER A 245 5.78 -0.18 -0.46
CA SER A 245 5.94 0.83 0.58
C SER A 245 7.36 1.35 0.52
N ALA A 246 7.49 2.67 0.66
CA ALA A 246 8.77 3.36 0.81
C ALA A 246 9.56 2.87 2.04
N GLY A 247 8.88 2.32 3.04
CA GLY A 247 9.55 1.84 4.24
C GLY A 247 10.02 2.96 5.18
N PRO A 248 11.10 2.73 5.93
CA PRO A 248 11.64 3.64 6.94
C PRO A 248 11.92 5.08 6.51
N ASP A 249 12.42 5.28 5.30
CA ASP A 249 12.90 6.58 4.82
C ASP A 249 11.79 7.45 4.20
N GLY A 250 10.67 6.83 3.81
CA GLY A 250 9.53 7.51 3.19
C GLY A 250 9.75 7.87 1.71
N LEU A 251 10.82 7.40 1.08
CA LEU A 251 11.16 7.68 -0.32
C LEU A 251 11.08 6.40 -1.16
N VAL A 252 10.13 6.31 -2.08
CA VAL A 252 9.95 5.09 -2.90
C VAL A 252 11.15 4.86 -3.86
N GLY A 253 11.74 5.91 -4.42
CA GLY A 253 12.90 5.78 -5.32
C GLY A 253 12.68 4.90 -6.57
N ILE A 254 11.42 4.71 -7.01
CA ILE A 254 11.06 3.92 -8.20
C ILE A 254 10.24 4.78 -9.15
N ASN A 255 10.51 4.67 -10.45
CA ASN A 255 9.77 5.38 -11.49
C ASN A 255 8.31 4.90 -11.57
N LEU A 256 7.38 5.79 -11.20
CA LEU A 256 5.93 5.55 -11.23
C LEU A 256 5.30 5.95 -12.57
N SER A 257 4.14 5.37 -12.87
CA SER A 257 3.32 5.63 -14.07
C SER A 257 2.71 7.04 -14.05
N THR A 258 2.55 7.66 -15.22
CA THR A 258 1.81 8.93 -15.39
C THR A 258 0.64 8.85 -16.39
N GLY A 259 0.28 7.66 -16.90
CA GLY A 259 -0.86 7.47 -17.81
C GLY A 259 -0.62 6.56 -19.02
N TRP A 260 -1.59 5.69 -19.30
CA TRP A 260 -1.55 4.73 -20.41
C TRP A 260 -2.62 4.94 -21.47
N LEU A 261 -3.74 5.61 -21.13
CA LEU A 261 -4.84 5.85 -22.09
C LEU A 261 -4.50 6.82 -23.23
N SER A 262 -3.48 7.66 -23.06
CA SER A 262 -2.99 8.57 -24.10
C SER A 262 -2.03 7.88 -25.08
N ALA A 263 -1.60 6.64 -24.80
CA ALA A 263 -0.68 5.93 -25.65
C ALA A 263 -1.38 5.35 -26.90
N PRO A 264 -0.84 5.57 -28.12
CA PRO A 264 -1.43 5.03 -29.35
C PRO A 264 -1.35 3.50 -29.42
N SER A 265 -0.48 2.87 -28.62
CA SER A 265 -0.43 1.41 -28.43
C SER A 265 0.17 1.08 -27.06
N LEU A 266 -0.22 -0.04 -26.47
CA LEU A 266 0.36 -0.54 -25.21
C LEU A 266 1.63 -1.38 -25.41
N ALA A 267 2.22 -1.42 -26.62
CA ALA A 267 3.45 -2.18 -26.89
C ALA A 267 4.66 -1.70 -26.07
N HIS A 268 4.65 -0.43 -25.63
CA HIS A 268 5.68 0.15 -24.78
C HIS A 268 5.76 -0.46 -23.38
N LEU A 269 4.77 -1.29 -22.99
CA LEU A 269 4.78 -2.02 -21.73
C LEU A 269 6.01 -2.88 -21.53
N VAL A 270 6.62 -3.41 -22.59
CA VAL A 270 7.73 -4.37 -22.49
C VAL A 270 8.94 -3.95 -23.31
N THR A 271 8.85 -2.86 -24.08
CA THR A 271 9.99 -2.31 -24.80
C THR A 271 10.67 -1.24 -23.96
N PRO A 272 11.96 -1.38 -23.61
CA PRO A 272 12.67 -0.36 -22.84
C PRO A 272 12.73 0.93 -23.66
N LEU A 273 12.16 2.00 -23.12
CA LEU A 273 12.41 3.35 -23.63
C LEU A 273 13.79 3.80 -23.11
N PRO A 274 14.55 4.58 -23.90
CA PRO A 274 15.92 4.95 -23.57
C PRO A 274 16.09 5.77 -22.28
N PHE A 275 15.01 6.27 -21.68
CA PHE A 275 15.07 7.14 -20.50
C PHE A 275 14.11 6.78 -19.36
N TYR A 276 13.08 5.97 -19.59
CA TYR A 276 12.05 5.67 -18.58
C TYR A 276 11.45 4.29 -18.81
N THR A 277 11.80 3.34 -17.93
CA THR A 277 11.06 2.08 -17.81
C THR A 277 10.36 2.10 -16.45
N PHE A 278 9.04 1.97 -16.44
CA PHE A 278 8.24 2.02 -15.22
C PHE A 278 8.60 0.86 -14.29
N GLY A 279 8.70 1.14 -12.99
CA GLY A 279 9.18 0.14 -12.02
C GLY A 279 10.70 0.00 -11.94
N VAL A 280 11.49 0.78 -12.70
CA VAL A 280 12.94 0.86 -12.51
C VAL A 280 13.26 1.78 -11.33
N ALA A 281 14.20 1.35 -10.49
CA ALA A 281 14.79 2.16 -9.44
C ALA A 281 15.50 3.40 -10.00
N ASP A 282 15.33 4.55 -9.36
CA ASP A 282 16.08 5.75 -9.70
C ASP A 282 17.58 5.50 -9.45
N SER A 283 18.36 5.40 -10.53
CA SER A 283 19.80 5.14 -10.46
C SER A 283 20.61 6.22 -9.73
N SER A 284 20.00 7.38 -9.45
CA SER A 284 20.64 8.49 -8.76
C SER A 284 20.47 8.44 -7.24
N SER A 285 19.63 7.55 -6.69
CA SER A 285 19.43 7.41 -5.25
C SER A 285 19.47 5.96 -4.76
N GLU A 286 19.72 5.78 -3.46
CA GLU A 286 19.65 4.47 -2.79
C GLU A 286 18.31 4.26 -2.08
N ASP A 287 17.37 5.19 -2.25
CA ASP A 287 16.09 5.27 -1.55
C ASP A 287 15.22 4.03 -1.77
N TRP A 288 15.40 3.32 -2.89
CA TRP A 288 14.61 2.14 -3.17
C TRP A 288 15.02 0.88 -2.37
N LYS A 289 16.15 0.90 -1.65
CA LYS A 289 16.76 -0.32 -1.07
C LYS A 289 16.05 -0.84 0.17
N ASP A 290 15.38 0.02 0.93
CA ASP A 290 14.62 -0.36 2.14
C ASP A 290 13.11 -0.51 1.88
N ASN A 291 12.70 -0.32 0.61
CA ASN A 291 11.35 -0.60 0.15
C ASN A 291 10.89 -2.01 0.54
N ILE A 292 9.61 -2.11 0.89
CA ILE A 292 8.93 -3.38 1.11
C ILE A 292 7.98 -3.59 -0.06
N THR A 293 8.18 -4.67 -0.83
CA THR A 293 7.36 -4.97 -2.02
C THR A 293 6.65 -6.31 -1.92
N ASN A 294 5.52 -6.47 -2.61
CA ASN A 294 4.87 -7.79 -2.75
C ASN A 294 5.78 -8.83 -3.45
N HIS A 295 6.71 -8.38 -4.30
CA HIS A 295 7.63 -9.26 -5.02
C HIS A 295 8.66 -9.95 -4.10
N ASP A 296 8.95 -9.36 -2.94
CA ASP A 296 9.87 -9.92 -1.94
C ASP A 296 9.16 -10.79 -0.89
N LEU A 297 7.84 -10.65 -0.76
CA LEU A 297 7.05 -11.32 0.28
C LEU A 297 6.59 -12.72 -0.09
N VAL A 298 6.61 -13.09 -1.37
CA VAL A 298 6.21 -14.42 -1.82
C VAL A 298 7.35 -15.45 -1.73
N THR A 299 8.60 -14.99 -1.54
CA THR A 299 9.78 -15.86 -1.49
C THR A 299 10.24 -16.22 -0.07
N LYS A 300 9.63 -15.65 0.97
CA LYS A 300 10.01 -15.82 2.37
C LYS A 300 8.83 -16.34 3.19
#